data_AF-A0A7J0EDD6-F1
#
_entry.id   AF-A0A7J0EDD6-F1
#
_cell.length_a   1.000
_cell.length_b   1.000
_cell.length_c   1.000
_cell.angle_alpha   90.00
_cell.angle_beta   90.00
_cell.angle_gamma   90.00
#
_symmetry.space_group_name_H-M   'P 1'
#
loop_
_entity.id
_entity.type
_entity.pdbx_description
1 polymer ?
#
loop_
_entity_poly.entity_id
_entity_poly.type
_entity_poly.pdbx_seq_one_letter_code
_entity_poly.pdbx_strand_id
1 'polypeptide(L)'
;MSNVLLKKLGDYEVAWVDAEVGKTEGGMLSLLPLSTPAPPHKSVFVGDLKMSDFKQFLARKGVPVEFSGGALRCGEYTMLRKVGDASQMGSAAGIQKIIIEGPLSEEYYKTRDYLYSQLYSL
;
A
#
# COMPACT_ATOMS: atom_id res chain seq x y z
N MET A 1 14.24 15.63 16.33
CA MET A 1 13.91 14.26 16.77
C MET A 1 13.42 13.51 15.55
N SER A 2 14.16 12.51 15.09
CA SER A 2 13.77 11.65 13.97
C SER A 2 12.64 10.72 14.43
N ASN A 3 11.43 10.93 13.91
CA ASN A 3 10.27 10.10 14.24
C ASN A 3 10.29 8.86 13.35
N VAL A 4 10.87 7.76 13.83
CA VAL A 4 10.81 6.46 13.16
C VAL A 4 9.46 5.83 13.46
N LEU A 5 8.60 5.69 12.44
CA LEU A 5 7.28 5.06 12.59
C LEU A 5 7.40 3.56 12.29
N LEU A 6 7.32 2.75 13.35
CA LEU A 6 7.36 1.29 13.29
C LEU A 6 5.98 0.71 12.96
N LYS A 7 5.94 -0.29 12.07
CA LYS A 7 4.75 -1.10 11.74
C LYS A 7 5.08 -2.58 11.91
N LYS A 8 4.14 -3.37 12.43
CA LYS A 8 4.29 -4.83 12.54
C LYS A 8 4.02 -5.53 11.22
N LEU A 9 4.86 -6.51 10.88
CA LEU A 9 4.78 -7.39 9.72
C LEU A 9 5.10 -8.82 10.16
N GLY A 10 4.06 -9.59 10.49
CA GLY A 10 4.20 -10.91 11.12
C GLY A 10 4.95 -10.80 12.44
N ASP A 11 6.07 -11.51 12.55
CA ASP A 11 6.96 -11.50 13.71
C ASP A 11 7.98 -10.36 13.69
N TYR A 12 7.94 -9.48 12.68
CA TYR A 12 8.91 -8.40 12.48
C TYR A 12 8.29 -7.02 12.73
N GLU A 13 9.13 -6.06 13.11
CA GLU A 13 8.80 -4.63 13.08
C GLU A 13 9.61 -3.96 11.97
N VAL A 14 8.90 -3.28 11.08
CA VAL A 14 9.47 -2.59 9.93
C VAL A 14 9.19 -1.10 10.05
N ALA A 15 10.20 -0.28 9.75
CA ALA A 15 10.05 1.15 9.62
C ALA A 15 10.72 1.62 8.34
N TRP A 16 10.20 2.72 7.80
CA TRP A 16 10.91 3.50 6.80
C TRP A 16 11.77 4.54 7.50
N VAL A 17 13.00 4.71 7.00
CA VAL A 17 13.93 5.73 7.47
C VAL A 17 14.41 6.50 6.26
N ASP A 18 14.30 7.82 6.36
CA ASP A 18 14.85 8.77 5.42
C ASP A 18 16.17 9.32 5.96
N ALA A 19 17.24 9.12 5.21
CA ALA A 19 18.58 9.54 5.59
C ALA A 19 19.46 9.75 4.37
N GLU A 20 20.51 10.54 4.53
CA GLU A 20 21.59 10.66 3.54
C GLU A 20 22.80 9.82 3.98
N VAL A 21 23.50 9.22 3.01
CA VAL A 21 24.74 8.51 3.32
C VAL A 21 25.86 9.53 3.48
N GLY A 22 26.48 9.56 4.65
CA GLY A 22 27.60 10.46 4.95
C GLY A 22 28.67 9.80 5.81
N LYS A 23 29.76 10.51 6.06
CA LYS A 23 30.84 10.06 6.95
C LYS A 23 30.66 10.66 8.34
N THR A 24 30.86 9.87 9.37
CA THR A 24 30.99 10.35 10.75
C THR A 24 32.35 11.03 10.94
N GLU A 25 32.54 11.69 12.10
CA GLU A 25 33.83 12.31 12.46
C GLU A 25 35.00 11.32 12.43
N GLY A 26 34.74 10.02 12.65
CA GLY A 26 35.72 8.94 12.55
C GLY A 26 35.92 8.37 11.14
N GLY A 27 35.34 8.98 10.10
CA GLY A 27 35.46 8.56 8.71
C GLY A 27 34.62 7.33 8.31
N MET A 28 33.82 6.78 9.24
CA MET A 28 32.92 5.65 8.98
C MET A 28 31.66 6.11 8.25
N LEU A 29 31.21 5.35 7.25
CA LEU A 29 29.93 5.63 6.59
C LEU A 29 28.76 5.37 7.53
N SER A 30 27.82 6.30 7.59
CA SER A 30 26.61 6.24 8.41
C SER A 30 25.42 6.89 7.71
N LEU A 31 24.23 6.67 8.24
CA LEU A 31 23.00 7.36 7.86
C LEU A 31 22.89 8.66 8.66
N LEU A 32 22.98 9.79 7.97
CA LEU A 32 22.83 11.12 8.53
C LEU A 32 21.39 11.64 8.34
N PRO A 33 20.91 12.53 9.22
CA PRO A 33 19.61 13.16 9.04
C PRO A 33 19.53 13.93 7.71
N LEU A 34 18.38 13.87 7.03
CA LEU A 34 18.18 14.69 5.84
C LEU A 34 18.16 16.18 6.19
N SER A 35 18.83 16.98 5.36
CA SER A 35 18.79 18.45 5.43
C SER A 35 17.52 19.05 4.80
N THR A 36 16.75 18.26 4.05
CA THR A 36 15.48 18.67 3.42
C THR A 36 14.37 17.67 3.73
N PRO A 37 13.09 18.07 3.66
CA PRO A 37 11.99 17.13 3.83
C PRO A 37 12.09 15.97 2.84
N ALA A 38 11.93 14.75 3.35
CA ALA A 38 11.90 13.57 2.50
C ALA A 38 10.72 13.64 1.52
N PRO A 39 10.89 13.16 0.28
CA PRO A 39 9.77 12.99 -0.63
C PRO A 39 8.76 11.96 -0.07
N PRO A 40 7.46 12.07 -0.38
CA PRO A 40 6.48 11.10 0.05
C PRO A 40 6.82 9.69 -0.43
N HIS A 41 6.78 8.71 0.49
CA HIS A 41 7.07 7.32 0.18
C HIS A 41 5.93 6.65 -0.58
N LYS A 42 6.31 5.75 -1.49
CA LYS A 42 5.38 4.78 -2.07
C LYS A 42 4.89 3.82 -0.99
N SER A 43 3.61 3.89 -0.64
CA SER A 43 3.02 2.98 0.35
C SER A 43 3.11 1.54 -0.15
N VAL A 44 4.06 0.76 0.37
CA VAL A 44 4.18 -0.68 0.07
C VAL A 44 3.17 -1.49 0.89
N PHE A 45 2.69 -0.92 2.00
CA PHE A 45 1.70 -1.53 2.88
C PHE A 45 0.29 -1.04 2.55
N VAL A 46 -0.50 -1.93 1.94
CA VAL A 46 -1.95 -1.76 1.89
C VAL A 46 -2.47 -2.04 3.31
N GLY A 47 -2.98 -1.02 3.98
CA GLY A 47 -3.68 -1.19 5.26
C GLY A 47 -4.99 -1.96 5.08
N ASP A 48 -5.89 -1.86 6.06
CA ASP A 48 -7.23 -2.43 5.92
C ASP A 48 -8.00 -1.73 4.79
N LEU A 49 -7.98 -2.30 3.59
CA LEU A 49 -8.77 -1.81 2.46
C LEU A 49 -10.20 -2.36 2.59
N LYS A 50 -11.13 -1.48 2.92
CA LYS A 50 -12.54 -1.82 2.86
C LYS A 50 -13.02 -1.78 1.41
N MET A 51 -13.17 -2.97 0.81
CA MET A 51 -13.55 -3.13 -0.60
C MET A 51 -14.84 -2.39 -1.00
N SER A 52 -15.80 -2.24 -0.07
CA SER A 52 -17.03 -1.48 -0.32
C SER A 52 -16.77 0.00 -0.54
N ASP A 53 -15.84 0.58 0.21
CA ASP A 53 -15.54 2.00 0.17
C ASP A 53 -14.72 2.29 -1.10
N PHE A 54 -13.80 1.37 -1.45
CA PHE A 54 -13.08 1.42 -2.71
C PHE A 54 -14.01 1.27 -3.93
N LYS A 55 -15.02 0.38 -3.87
CA LYS A 55 -16.07 0.30 -4.90
C LYS A 55 -16.76 1.65 -5.09
N GLN A 56 -17.20 2.30 -4.01
CA GLN A 56 -17.84 3.62 -4.11
C GLN A 56 -16.89 4.67 -4.70
N PHE A 57 -15.62 4.65 -4.33
CA PHE A 57 -14.61 5.55 -4.88
C PHE A 57 -14.44 5.37 -6.40
N LEU A 58 -14.27 4.13 -6.87
CA LEU A 58 -14.15 3.84 -8.29
C LEU A 58 -15.40 4.23 -9.08
N ALA A 59 -16.59 3.96 -8.53
CA ALA A 59 -17.86 4.38 -9.14
C ALA A 59 -17.94 5.91 -9.30
N ARG A 60 -17.50 6.68 -8.29
CA ARG A 60 -17.43 8.16 -8.37
C ARG A 60 -16.42 8.67 -9.42
N LYS A 61 -15.41 7.86 -9.75
CA LYS A 61 -14.45 8.14 -10.84
C LYS A 61 -14.94 7.68 -12.22
N GLY A 62 -16.17 7.15 -12.30
CA GLY A 62 -16.77 6.68 -13.55
C GLY A 62 -16.29 5.30 -14.00
N VAL A 63 -15.63 4.53 -13.13
CA VAL A 63 -15.23 3.15 -13.43
C VAL A 63 -16.43 2.23 -13.14
N PRO A 64 -16.90 1.42 -14.11
CA PRO A 64 -17.91 0.41 -13.86
C PRO A 64 -17.40 -0.59 -12.82
N VAL A 65 -18.14 -0.81 -11.73
CA VAL A 65 -17.67 -1.68 -10.64
C VAL A 65 -18.79 -2.53 -10.04
N GLU A 66 -18.51 -3.82 -9.87
CA GLU A 66 -19.44 -4.77 -9.27
C GLU A 66 -18.72 -5.80 -8.41
N PHE A 67 -19.44 -6.34 -7.41
CA PHE A 67 -18.95 -7.49 -6.67
C PHE A 67 -19.36 -8.75 -7.41
N SER A 68 -18.41 -9.62 -7.70
CA SER A 68 -18.65 -10.90 -8.36
C SER A 68 -17.64 -11.94 -7.88
N GLY A 69 -18.12 -13.13 -7.48
CA GLY A 69 -17.25 -14.24 -7.07
C GLY A 69 -16.26 -13.93 -5.95
N GLY A 70 -16.63 -13.08 -4.99
CA GLY A 70 -15.75 -12.67 -3.89
C GLY A 70 -14.64 -11.68 -4.30
N ALA A 71 -14.69 -11.13 -5.51
CA ALA A 71 -13.80 -10.09 -6.01
C ALA A 71 -14.59 -8.84 -6.40
N LEU A 72 -13.88 -7.71 -6.53
CA LEU A 72 -14.40 -6.47 -7.08
C LEU A 72 -13.96 -6.36 -8.53
N ARG A 73 -14.89 -6.58 -9.45
CA ARG A 73 -14.66 -6.37 -10.88
C ARG A 73 -14.64 -4.87 -11.17
N CYS A 74 -13.60 -4.41 -11.85
CA CYS A 74 -13.36 -3.02 -12.20
C CYS A 74 -13.25 -2.91 -13.71
N GLY A 75 -14.35 -2.53 -14.36
CA GLY A 75 -14.48 -2.58 -15.80
C GLY A 75 -14.69 -4.00 -16.33
N GLU A 76 -14.12 -4.31 -17.48
CA GLU A 76 -14.44 -5.53 -18.21
C GLU A 76 -13.50 -6.68 -17.87
N TYR A 77 -12.21 -6.41 -17.69
CA TYR A 77 -11.16 -7.45 -17.60
C TYR A 77 -10.32 -7.39 -16.33
N THR A 78 -10.47 -6.34 -15.51
CA THR A 78 -9.72 -6.16 -14.28
C THR A 78 -10.55 -6.54 -13.07
N MET A 79 -9.95 -7.24 -12.11
CA MET A 79 -10.59 -7.60 -10.86
C MET A 79 -9.64 -7.48 -9.68
N LEU A 80 -10.15 -6.97 -8.55
CA LEU A 80 -9.41 -6.95 -7.29
C LEU A 80 -9.95 -8.00 -6.33
N ARG A 81 -9.05 -8.77 -5.74
CA ARG A 81 -9.38 -9.74 -4.69
C ARG A 81 -8.55 -9.45 -3.45
N LYS A 82 -9.20 -9.57 -2.30
CA LYS A 82 -8.53 -9.65 -1.02
C LYS A 82 -8.16 -11.09 -0.72
N VAL A 83 -6.88 -11.33 -0.47
CA VAL A 83 -6.29 -12.62 -0.13
C VAL A 83 -5.69 -12.51 1.27
N GLY A 84 -5.91 -13.52 2.10
CA GLY A 84 -5.52 -13.50 3.51
C GLY A 84 -6.66 -14.02 4.38
N ASP A 85 -6.32 -14.90 5.32
CA ASP A 85 -7.29 -15.62 6.13
C ASP A 85 -7.80 -14.73 7.27
N ALA A 86 -9.12 -14.53 7.34
CA ALA A 86 -9.75 -13.83 8.46
C ALA A 86 -9.61 -14.61 9.78
N SER A 87 -9.26 -15.91 9.73
CA SER A 87 -8.99 -16.74 10.91
C SER A 87 -7.59 -16.55 11.51
N GLN A 88 -6.68 -15.87 10.81
CA GLN A 88 -5.40 -15.41 11.36
C GLN A 88 -5.57 -14.11 12.18
N MET A 89 -6.75 -13.91 12.79
CA MET A 89 -6.96 -12.94 13.88
C MET A 89 -6.13 -13.25 15.13
N GLY A 90 -5.40 -14.37 15.15
CA GLY A 90 -4.45 -14.75 16.21
C GLY A 90 -2.98 -14.48 15.90
N SER A 91 -2.61 -14.10 14.67
CA SER A 91 -1.24 -13.65 14.35
C SER A 91 -1.24 -12.13 14.25
N ALA A 92 -0.31 -11.50 14.96
CA ALA A 92 -0.29 -10.06 15.27
C ALA A 92 -0.10 -9.11 14.07
N ALA A 93 -0.37 -9.57 12.85
CA ALA A 93 -0.33 -8.78 11.63
C ALA A 93 -1.51 -9.16 10.72
N GLY A 94 -2.66 -8.55 10.97
CA GLY A 94 -3.88 -8.62 10.14
C GLY A 94 -3.70 -7.98 8.76
N ILE A 95 -2.68 -8.41 8.02
CA ILE A 95 -2.28 -7.82 6.74
C ILE A 95 -3.17 -8.37 5.65
N GLN A 96 -3.94 -7.47 5.07
CA GLN A 96 -4.80 -7.76 3.94
C GLN A 96 -3.98 -7.69 2.66
N LYS A 97 -3.79 -8.81 1.96
CA LYS A 97 -3.15 -8.78 0.64
C LYS A 97 -4.20 -8.45 -0.41
N ILE A 98 -3.95 -7.44 -1.23
CA ILE A 98 -4.79 -7.15 -2.40
C ILE A 98 -4.08 -7.65 -3.65
N ILE A 99 -4.79 -8.43 -4.46
CA ILE A 99 -4.34 -8.90 -5.77
C ILE A 99 -5.19 -8.22 -6.83
N ILE A 100 -4.53 -7.66 -7.85
CA ILE A 100 -5.17 -7.15 -9.06
C ILE A 100 -4.91 -8.17 -10.17
N GLU A 101 -5.96 -8.77 -10.70
CA GLU A 101 -5.93 -9.75 -11.79
C GLU A 101 -6.51 -9.10 -13.06
N GLY A 102 -6.00 -9.48 -14.23
CA GLY A 102 -6.43 -8.95 -15.53
C GLY A 102 -5.26 -8.76 -16.50
N PRO A 103 -5.53 -8.50 -17.80
CA PRO A 103 -4.49 -8.14 -18.75
C PRO A 103 -3.85 -6.80 -18.38
N LEU A 104 -2.59 -6.59 -18.77
CA LEU A 104 -1.88 -5.32 -18.57
C LEU A 104 -2.41 -4.23 -19.52
N SER A 105 -3.64 -3.80 -19.27
CA SER A 105 -4.38 -2.81 -20.06
C SER A 105 -4.41 -1.44 -19.36
N GLU A 106 -4.93 -0.43 -20.06
CA GLU A 106 -5.18 0.88 -19.45
C GLU A 106 -6.09 0.79 -18.22
N GLU A 107 -7.10 -0.08 -18.27
CA GLU A 107 -8.02 -0.35 -17.16
C GLU A 107 -7.26 -0.89 -15.93
N TYR A 108 -6.34 -1.83 -16.14
CA TYR A 108 -5.50 -2.39 -15.08
C TYR A 108 -4.65 -1.31 -14.41
N TYR A 109 -3.93 -0.51 -15.21
CA TYR A 109 -3.05 0.53 -14.68
C TYR A 109 -3.83 1.63 -13.99
N LYS A 110 -4.95 2.07 -14.55
CA LYS A 110 -5.82 3.08 -13.94
C LYS A 110 -6.42 2.61 -12.62
N THR A 111 -6.85 1.36 -12.56
CA THR A 111 -7.35 0.73 -11.33
C THR A 111 -6.26 0.65 -10.26
N ARG A 112 -5.04 0.28 -10.65
CA ARG A 112 -3.87 0.25 -9.77
C ARG A 112 -3.53 1.64 -9.24
N ASP A 113 -3.52 2.65 -10.10
CA ASP A 113 -3.22 4.03 -9.71
C ASP A 113 -4.28 4.58 -8.75
N TYR A 114 -5.56 4.28 -9.00
CA TYR A 114 -6.64 4.60 -8.07
C TYR A 114 -6.50 3.90 -6.72
N LEU A 115 -6.17 2.61 -6.72
CA LEU A 115 -5.95 1.84 -5.50
C LEU A 115 -4.85 2.47 -4.65
N TYR A 116 -3.71 2.79 -5.25
CA TYR A 116 -2.61 3.39 -4.50
C TYR A 116 -2.87 4.85 -4.14
N SER A 117 -3.62 5.63 -4.94
CA SER A 117 -3.96 7.02 -4.62
C SER A 117 -4.70 7.17 -3.27
N GLN A 118 -5.51 6.17 -2.90
CA GLN A 118 -6.20 6.15 -1.61
C GLN A 118 -5.23 6.01 -0.43
N LEU A 119 -4.03 5.47 -0.66
CA LEU A 119 -3.01 5.26 0.36
C LEU A 119 -2.01 6.41 0.47
N TYR A 120 -1.82 7.17 -0.62
CA TYR A 120 -0.98 8.38 -0.63
C TYR A 120 -1.65 9.62 -0.04
N SER A 121 -2.96 9.55 0.20
CA SER A 121 -3.76 10.68 0.71
C SER A 121 -3.84 10.71 2.25
N LEU A 122 -3.15 9.79 2.93
CA LEU A 122 -3.01 9.67 4.39
C LEU A 122 -1.64 10.19 4.81
#